data_AF-A0A838W971-F1
#
_entry.id   AF-A0A838W971-F1
#
_cell.length_a   1.000
_cell.length_b   1.000
_cell.length_c   1.000
_cell.angle_alpha   90.00
_cell.angle_beta   90.00
_cell.angle_gamma   90.00
#
_symmetry.space_group_name_H-M   'P 1'
#
loop_
_entity.id
_entity.type
_entity.pdbx_description
1 polymer ?
#
loop_
_entity_poly.entity_id
_entity_poly.type
_entity_poly.pdbx_seq_one_letter_code
_entity_poly.pdbx_strand_id
1 'polypeptide(L)'
;MSRKSKLTLDKPVSTTYLDIGTIAFMKWLTSTEDNKSADTSIIVKSILKDKFIIFYDGDLSKDVTVVFKDCIPWCKYCEADDCGHVGFAICLKQYYTRYGSDGV
;
A
#
# COMPACT_ATOMS: atom_id res chain seq x y z
N MET A 1 -10.63 -29.90 -31.34
CA MET A 1 -9.45 -29.03 -31.58
C MET A 1 -9.50 -27.87 -30.59
N SER A 2 -8.87 -27.99 -29.41
CA SER A 2 -8.85 -26.92 -28.41
C SER A 2 -7.76 -25.90 -28.75
N ARG A 3 -8.15 -24.66 -29.04
CA ARG A 3 -7.22 -23.53 -29.15
C ARG A 3 -6.72 -23.21 -27.74
N LYS A 4 -5.47 -23.55 -27.42
CA LYS A 4 -4.74 -22.94 -26.31
C LYS A 4 -4.36 -21.54 -26.75
N SER A 5 -5.02 -20.51 -26.24
CA SER A 5 -4.52 -19.14 -26.39
C SER A 5 -3.22 -19.03 -25.60
N LYS A 6 -2.13 -18.87 -26.34
CA LYS A 6 -0.82 -18.56 -25.79
C LYS A 6 -0.90 -17.10 -25.34
N LEU A 7 -1.01 -16.85 -24.04
CA LEU A 7 -0.78 -15.52 -23.48
C LEU A 7 0.71 -15.21 -23.68
N THR A 8 1.00 -14.49 -24.76
CA THR A 8 2.32 -13.91 -24.99
C THR A 8 2.45 -12.69 -24.08
N LEU A 9 3.25 -12.85 -23.03
CA LEU A 9 3.64 -11.77 -22.11
C LEU A 9 4.70 -10.90 -22.77
N ASP A 10 4.32 -10.17 -23.82
CA ASP A 10 5.24 -9.34 -24.62
C ASP A 10 4.98 -7.85 -24.37
N LYS A 11 5.10 -7.43 -23.11
CA LYS A 11 5.36 -6.03 -22.72
C LYS A 11 5.98 -6.03 -21.33
N PRO A 12 7.15 -5.38 -21.11
CA PRO A 12 7.59 -5.12 -19.75
C PRO A 12 6.51 -4.27 -19.09
N VAL A 13 5.82 -4.80 -18.09
CA VAL A 13 4.95 -4.01 -17.22
C VAL A 13 5.86 -2.97 -16.58
N SER A 14 5.74 -1.70 -16.98
CA SER A 14 6.44 -0.62 -16.29
C SER A 14 5.85 -0.55 -14.89
N THR A 15 6.60 -0.99 -13.90
CA THR A 15 6.18 -0.88 -12.50
C THR A 15 6.18 0.60 -12.13
N THR A 16 5.00 1.16 -11.88
CA THR A 16 4.86 2.53 -11.39
C THR A 16 5.24 2.60 -9.91
N TYR A 17 5.53 3.79 -9.39
CA TYR A 17 5.77 3.95 -7.95
C TYR A 17 4.57 3.53 -7.11
N LEU A 18 3.34 3.70 -7.61
CA LEU A 18 2.13 3.19 -6.96
C LEU A 18 2.09 1.66 -6.91
N ASP A 19 2.55 0.98 -7.96
CA ASP A 19 2.64 -0.48 -7.98
C ASP A 19 3.63 -1.00 -6.92
N ILE A 20 4.73 -0.27 -6.68
CA ILE A 20 5.68 -0.59 -5.59
C ILE A 20 4.96 -0.55 -4.24
N GLY A 21 4.13 0.47 -4.01
CA GLY A 21 3.30 0.57 -2.80
C GLY A 21 2.31 -0.57 -2.65
N THR A 22 1.71 -1.02 -3.76
CA THR A 22 0.80 -2.18 -3.79
C THR A 22 1.53 -3.47 -3.41
N ILE A 23 2.75 -3.67 -3.94
CA ILE A 23 3.59 -4.83 -3.58
C ILE A 23 3.96 -4.80 -2.10
N ALA A 24 4.33 -3.63 -1.56
CA ALA A 24 4.62 -3.46 -0.14
C ALA A 24 3.40 -3.79 0.74
N PHE A 25 2.20 -3.38 0.31
CA PHE A 25 0.96 -3.72 1.00
C PHE A 25 0.72 -5.23 1.01
N MET A 26 0.92 -5.92 -0.12
CA MET A 26 0.75 -7.38 -0.16
C MET A 26 1.70 -8.10 0.80
N LYS A 27 2.97 -7.67 0.85
CA LYS A 27 3.95 -8.22 1.82
C LYS A 27 3.50 -7.97 3.27
N TRP A 28 3.06 -6.75 3.57
CA TRP A 28 2.53 -6.41 4.88
C TRP A 28 1.31 -7.27 5.24
N LEU A 29 0.36 -7.45 4.31
CA LEU A 29 -0.85 -8.24 4.55
C LEU A 29 -0.51 -9.70 4.89
N THR A 30 0.37 -10.34 4.12
CA THR A 30 0.85 -11.70 4.42
C THR A 30 1.58 -11.77 5.77
N SER A 31 2.33 -10.73 6.15
CA SER A 31 2.99 -10.65 7.46
C SER A 31 2.00 -10.65 8.62
N THR A 32 0.86 -9.97 8.44
CA THR A 32 -0.17 -9.86 9.48
C THR A 32 -0.99 -11.14 9.65
N GLU A 33 -1.20 -11.90 8.57
CA GLU A 33 -1.99 -13.13 8.62
C GLU A 33 -1.21 -14.33 9.17
N ASP A 34 0.07 -14.46 8.80
CA ASP A 34 0.86 -15.65 9.11
C ASP A 34 1.61 -15.60 10.46
N ASN A 35 1.59 -14.47 11.19
CA ASN A 35 2.48 -14.19 12.34
C ASN A 35 3.97 -14.46 12.09
N LYS A 36 4.35 -14.64 10.83
CA LYS A 36 5.74 -14.73 10.42
C LYS A 36 6.26 -13.30 10.37
N SER A 37 7.48 -13.10 10.85
CA SER A 37 8.28 -11.90 10.60
C SER A 37 8.51 -11.79 9.10
N ALA A 38 7.49 -11.41 8.33
CA ALA A 38 7.64 -11.25 6.91
C ALA A 38 8.43 -9.98 6.66
N ASP A 39 9.14 -10.03 5.54
CA ASP A 39 10.09 -9.08 4.99
C ASP A 39 9.44 -7.72 4.62
N THR A 40 8.66 -7.16 5.54
CA THR A 40 8.02 -5.86 5.43
C THR A 40 8.79 -4.87 6.28
N SER A 41 9.34 -3.85 5.62
CA SER A 41 9.93 -2.69 6.29
C SER A 41 8.85 -1.78 6.89
N ILE A 42 7.56 -2.02 6.63
CA ILE A 42 6.47 -1.13 7.01
C ILE A 42 5.75 -1.61 8.28
N ILE A 43 5.60 -0.70 9.25
CA ILE A 43 4.82 -0.89 10.48
C ILE A 43 3.72 0.17 10.56
N VAL A 44 2.45 -0.24 10.48
CA VAL A 44 1.30 0.66 10.60
C VAL A 44 1.16 1.14 12.04
N LYS A 45 1.09 2.46 12.25
CA LYS A 45 1.01 3.08 13.59
C LYS A 45 -0.37 3.64 13.92
N SER A 46 -0.97 4.38 12.98
CA SER A 46 -2.27 5.02 13.21
C SER A 46 -3.01 5.23 11.90
N ILE A 47 -4.33 5.08 11.96
CA ILE A 47 -5.24 5.33 10.84
C ILE A 47 -6.38 6.19 11.37
N LEU A 48 -6.53 7.39 10.82
CA LEU A 48 -7.69 8.24 11.05
C LEU A 48 -8.50 8.30 9.77
N LYS A 49 -9.72 7.73 9.82
CA LYS A 49 -10.64 7.60 8.68
C LYS A 49 -10.72 8.90 7.87
N ASP A 50 -10.46 8.77 6.57
CA ASP A 50 -10.48 9.84 5.57
C ASP A 50 -9.60 11.06 5.86
N LYS A 51 -8.71 11.02 6.86
CA LYS A 51 -7.83 12.13 7.21
C LYS A 51 -6.37 11.80 6.97
N PHE A 52 -5.83 10.79 7.65
CA PHE A 52 -4.43 10.42 7.51
C PHE A 52 -4.15 8.98 7.90
N ILE A 53 -3.07 8.46 7.35
CA ILE A 53 -2.44 7.20 7.73
C ILE A 53 -0.99 7.51 8.11
N ILE A 54 -0.55 6.97 9.24
CA ILE A 54 0.84 7.05 9.72
C ILE A 54 1.38 5.63 9.81
N PHE A 55 2.53 5.41 9.20
CA PHE A 55 3.29 4.18 9.29
C PHE A 55 4.79 4.48 9.35
N TYR A 56 5.54 3.60 10.00
CA TYR A 56 6.99 3.62 9.96
C TYR A 56 7.48 2.89 8.71
N ASP A 57 8.38 3.52 7.98
CA ASP A 57 9.13 2.92 6.87
C ASP A 57 10.54 2.59 7.36
N GLY A 58 10.86 1.31 7.44
CA GLY A 58 12.14 0.78 7.89
C GLY A 58 13.29 1.03 6.92
N ASP A 59 13.01 1.13 5.62
CA ASP A 59 14.03 1.43 4.62
C ASP A 59 14.50 2.89 4.77
N LEU A 60 13.60 3.77 5.19
CA LEU A 60 13.89 5.18 5.50
C LEU A 60 14.23 5.42 6.97
N SER A 61 13.96 4.44 7.83
CA SER A 61 13.98 4.54 9.29
C SER A 61 13.22 5.77 9.83
N LYS A 62 12.04 6.05 9.26
CA LYS A 62 11.25 7.25 9.56
C LYS A 62 9.75 6.98 9.56
N ASP A 63 9.02 7.82 10.30
CA ASP A 63 7.58 7.88 10.20
C ASP A 63 7.14 8.65 8.96
N VAL A 64 6.28 8.02 8.19
CA VAL A 64 5.67 8.56 6.99
C VAL A 64 4.20 8.83 7.27
N THR A 65 3.76 10.03 6.89
CA THR A 65 2.35 10.43 6.97
C THR A 65 1.81 10.63 5.56
N VAL A 66 0.76 9.89 5.23
CA VAL A 66 -0.05 10.12 4.03
C VAL A 66 -1.37 10.74 4.46
N VAL A 67 -1.65 11.95 3.96
CA VAL A 67 -2.91 12.65 4.22
C VAL A 67 -3.87 12.43 3.06
N PHE A 68 -5.17 12.43 3.34
CA PHE A 68 -6.21 12.38 2.32
C PHE A 68 -6.95 13.71 2.38
N LYS A 69 -6.68 14.61 1.43
CA LYS A 69 -7.36 15.91 1.33
C LYS A 69 -8.17 15.94 0.05
N ASP A 70 -9.46 16.22 0.14
CA ASP A 70 -10.36 16.28 -1.02
C ASP A 70 -10.30 15.01 -1.89
N CYS A 71 -10.21 13.85 -1.24
CA CYS A 71 -10.03 12.53 -1.85
C CYS A 71 -8.68 12.31 -2.57
N ILE A 72 -7.76 13.27 -2.53
CA ILE A 72 -6.40 13.15 -3.08
C ILE A 72 -5.44 12.72 -1.96
N PRO A 73 -4.79 11.55 -2.09
CA PRO A 73 -3.74 11.14 -1.16
C PRO A 73 -2.46 11.93 -1.41
N TRP A 74 -1.78 12.34 -0.34
CA TRP A 74 -0.53 13.10 -0.43
C TRP A 74 0.46 12.61 0.62
N CYS A 75 1.63 12.14 0.17
CA CYS A 75 2.72 11.78 1.08
C CYS A 75 3.46 13.03 1.54
N LYS A 76 3.49 13.26 2.86
CA LYS A 76 4.22 14.40 3.45
C LYS A 76 5.73 14.26 3.35
N TYR A 77 6.24 13.04 3.21
CA TYR A 77 7.68 12.79 3.10
C TYR A 77 8.18 12.94 1.66
N CYS A 78 7.52 12.32 0.69
CA CYS A 78 7.90 12.41 -0.72
C CYS A 78 7.46 13.70 -1.39
N GLU A 79 6.55 14.46 -0.77
CA GLU A 79 5.90 15.64 -1.36
C GLU A 79 5.26 15.32 -2.72
N ALA A 80 4.57 14.19 -2.79
CA ALA A 80 3.95 13.67 -4.01
C ALA A 80 2.64 12.91 -3.71
N ASP A 81 1.75 12.86 -4.70
CA ASP A 81 0.51 12.07 -4.73
C ASP A 81 0.65 10.74 -5.49
N ASP A 82 1.82 10.46 -6.07
CA ASP A 82 2.07 9.29 -6.93
C ASP A 82 3.31 8.46 -6.52
N CYS A 83 3.57 8.30 -5.22
CA CYS A 83 4.70 7.52 -4.72
C CYS A 83 4.31 6.17 -4.08
N GLY A 84 5.31 5.33 -3.77
CA GLY A 84 5.08 4.04 -3.10
C GLY A 84 4.38 4.14 -1.76
N HIS A 85 4.66 5.19 -0.96
CA HIS A 85 3.93 5.44 0.29
C HIS A 85 2.45 5.71 0.06
N VAL A 86 2.12 6.44 -1.01
CA VAL A 86 0.74 6.67 -1.41
C VAL A 86 0.08 5.38 -1.85
N GLY A 87 0.73 4.58 -2.71
CA GLY A 87 0.22 3.27 -3.14
C GLY A 87 -0.11 2.37 -1.95
N PHE A 88 0.83 2.26 -0.99
CA PHE A 88 0.61 1.49 0.24
C PHE A 88 -0.58 2.02 1.05
N ALA A 89 -0.64 3.33 1.29
CA ALA A 89 -1.70 3.96 2.08
C ALA A 89 -3.08 3.82 1.44
N ILE A 90 -3.19 3.88 0.12
CA ILE A 90 -4.45 3.65 -0.60
C ILE A 90 -4.94 2.22 -0.36
N CYS A 91 -4.07 1.21 -0.55
CA CYS A 91 -4.44 -0.18 -0.31
C CYS A 91 -4.85 -0.41 1.13
N LEU A 92 -4.11 0.15 2.09
CA LEU A 92 -4.43 0.05 3.51
C LEU A 92 -5.78 0.68 3.84
N LYS A 93 -6.06 1.88 3.32
CA LYS A 93 -7.36 2.54 3.46
C LYS A 93 -8.48 1.66 2.93
N GLN A 94 -8.32 1.12 1.72
CA GLN A 94 -9.32 0.24 1.10
C GLN A 94 -9.53 -1.05 1.90
N TYR A 95 -8.47 -1.62 2.47
CA TYR A 95 -8.54 -2.79 3.35
C TYR A 95 -9.38 -2.50 4.59
N TYR A 96 -9.08 -1.44 5.34
CA TYR A 96 -9.84 -1.09 6.54
C TYR A 96 -11.27 -0.61 6.23
N THR A 97 -11.52 0.02 5.09
CA THR A 97 -12.90 0.34 4.68
C THR A 97 -13.73 -0.93 4.42
N ARG A 98 -13.10 -2.04 3.98
CA ARG A 98 -13.80 -3.28 3.64
C ARG A 98 -13.90 -4.26 4.81
N TYR A 99 -12.85 -4.35 5.63
CA TYR A 99 -12.71 -5.35 6.68
C TYR A 99 -12.59 -4.76 8.09
N GLY A 100 -12.33 -3.46 8.19
CA GLY A 100 -12.45 -2.73 9.45
C GLY A 100 -13.93 -2.55 9.73
N SER A 101 -14.49 -3.44 10.55
CA SER A 101 -15.77 -3.26 11.22
C SER A 101 -15.90 -1.81 11.70
N ASP A 102 -17.10 -1.21 11.57
CA ASP A 102 -17.48 0.01 12.28
C ASP A 102 -17.39 -0.22 13.81
N GLY A 103 -16.17 -0.22 14.34
CA GLY A 103 -15.83 -0.51 15.72
C GLY A 103 -15.28 0.73 16.41
N VAL A 104 -16.18 1.69 16.63
CA VAL A 104 -16.13 2.59 17.79
C VAL A 104 -16.89 1.91 18.92
#